data_AF-A0A410PS97-F1
#
_entry.id   AF-A0A410PS97-F1
#
_cell.length_a   1.000
_cell.length_b   1.000
_cell.length_c   1.000
_cell.angle_alpha   90.00
_cell.angle_beta   90.00
_cell.angle_gamma   90.00
#
_symmetry.space_group_name_H-M   'P 1'
#
loop_
_entity.id
_entity.type
_entity.pdbx_description
1 polymer ?
#
loop_
_entity_poly.entity_id
_entity_poly.type
_entity_poly.pdbx_seq_one_letter_code
_entity_poly.pdbx_strand_id
1 'polypeptide(L)'
;MTSNEIRNHLINARDEYINLIKSELLGPGSEFSVPDIEHELISSSPMSRYSVGILYPQGNQVNQDNDETVPITETKESVFEDESAIGETEPSELVLTESKGNRSYEFDETADENLDEEIELSAQYMPSSMGITFIVKGSADIVRGKVSLATYRNAKIPDCVVPYTPANGADDYVVPSEFSHIMNYDKEEKVFRLLRSVQKKEIRDIFERDTISETDHDILKQPAYRLAELCRSAYVREPHNDIEFVLDFSGSDYIDANRDIDGTTAKVTALRTKISEGIWSLSIMLVNGLSEVPAKAYHCIYQPVLEISSADNDFVFIESSAEADIDNMDDEEQSLDLLYRDKKIFGTGLGVSVDWSIDKNGDGSIWSDYFPISEVPPMSFDLPSNDKISVEQLSMKYLSDLDKTDKSTKLGALQSLVDLYKTWVVELEGITSTLDRDTNPLLPKTSPNASELINECILGLPH
;
A
#
# COMPACT_ATOMS: atom_id res chain seq x y z
N MET A 1 -19.30 6.27 -29.27
CA MET A 1 -18.35 6.86 -28.32
C MET A 1 -17.11 7.30 -29.09
N THR A 2 -16.60 8.49 -28.82
CA THR A 2 -15.33 8.97 -29.38
C THR A 2 -14.14 8.24 -28.75
N SER A 3 -12.97 8.26 -29.39
CA SER A 3 -11.77 7.60 -28.83
C SER A 3 -11.38 8.14 -27.44
N ASN A 4 -11.63 9.43 -27.18
CA ASN A 4 -11.40 10.03 -25.86
C ASN A 4 -12.44 9.58 -24.81
N GLU A 5 -13.71 9.44 -25.18
CA GLU A 5 -14.73 8.89 -24.28
C GLU A 5 -14.39 7.45 -23.87
N ILE A 6 -13.93 6.63 -24.83
CA ILE A 6 -13.50 5.25 -24.54
C ILE A 6 -12.32 5.25 -23.57
N ARG A 7 -11.31 6.09 -23.79
CA ARG A 7 -10.16 6.20 -22.88
C ARG A 7 -10.59 6.61 -21.47
N ASN A 8 -11.45 7.61 -21.33
CA ASN A 8 -11.94 8.05 -20.02
C ASN A 8 -12.73 6.94 -19.31
N HIS A 9 -13.58 6.21 -20.04
CA HIS A 9 -14.29 5.07 -19.48
C HIS A 9 -13.35 3.97 -18.99
N LEU A 10 -12.28 3.68 -19.74
CA LEU A 10 -11.26 2.70 -19.34
C LEU A 10 -10.49 3.13 -18.08
N ILE A 11 -10.15 4.41 -17.97
CA ILE A 11 -9.49 4.96 -16.77
C ILE A 11 -10.43 4.86 -15.57
N ASN A 12 -11.69 5.29 -15.69
CA ASN A 12 -12.66 5.19 -14.60
C ASN A 12 -12.88 3.74 -14.15
N ALA A 13 -12.98 2.80 -15.10
CA ALA A 13 -13.12 1.39 -14.77
C ALA A 13 -11.88 0.85 -14.04
N ARG A 14 -10.67 1.23 -14.47
CA ARG A 14 -9.41 0.88 -13.78
C ARG A 14 -9.44 1.37 -12.33
N ASP A 15 -9.80 2.63 -12.12
CA ASP A 15 -9.80 3.24 -10.79
C ASP A 15 -10.87 2.59 -9.88
N GLU A 16 -12.03 2.22 -10.44
CA GLU A 16 -13.05 1.42 -9.75
C GLU A 16 -12.52 0.04 -9.32
N TYR A 17 -11.83 -0.67 -10.23
CA TYR A 17 -11.20 -1.96 -9.92
C TYR A 17 -10.13 -1.84 -8.83
N ILE A 18 -9.28 -0.81 -8.91
CA ILE A 18 -8.25 -0.57 -7.89
C ILE A 18 -8.89 -0.33 -6.52
N ASN A 19 -9.93 0.50 -6.46
CA ASN A 19 -10.64 0.78 -5.20
C ASN A 19 -11.31 -0.47 -4.62
N LEU A 20 -11.91 -1.31 -5.47
CA LEU A 20 -12.52 -2.57 -5.03
C LEU A 20 -11.46 -3.58 -4.53
N ILE A 21 -10.31 -3.67 -5.20
CA ILE A 21 -9.20 -4.50 -4.73
C ILE A 21 -8.67 -3.98 -3.39
N LYS A 22 -8.53 -2.65 -3.24
CA LYS A 22 -8.08 -2.03 -1.99
C LYS A 22 -9.07 -2.30 -0.86
N SER A 23 -10.38 -2.18 -1.12
CA SER A 23 -11.40 -2.41 -0.09
C SER A 23 -11.51 -3.88 0.34
N GLU A 24 -11.24 -4.83 -0.56
CA GLU A 24 -11.20 -6.27 -0.23
C GLU A 24 -9.91 -6.67 0.51
N LEU A 25 -8.75 -6.17 0.09
CA LEU A 25 -7.45 -6.61 0.65
C LEU A 25 -7.02 -5.85 1.90
N LEU A 26 -7.19 -4.52 1.91
CA LEU A 26 -6.77 -3.64 3.01
C LEU A 26 -7.99 -3.18 3.82
N GLY A 27 -9.10 -2.91 3.15
CA GLY A 27 -10.27 -2.26 3.73
C GLY A 27 -10.04 -0.77 4.04
N PRO A 28 -11.05 -0.12 4.65
CA PRO A 28 -12.40 -0.63 4.85
C PRO A 28 -13.19 -0.66 3.53
N GLY A 29 -14.44 -1.16 3.55
CA GLY A 29 -15.36 -1.17 2.42
C GLY A 29 -15.46 -2.50 1.67
N SER A 30 -15.15 -3.63 2.31
CA SER A 30 -15.33 -4.96 1.70
C SER A 30 -16.78 -5.46 1.72
N GLU A 31 -17.64 -4.84 2.54
CA GLU A 31 -19.09 -5.07 2.53
C GLU A 31 -19.84 -3.77 2.24
N PHE A 32 -21.15 -3.72 2.55
CA PHE A 32 -21.93 -2.50 2.36
C PHE A 32 -21.50 -1.40 3.34
N SER A 33 -21.30 -0.19 2.81
CA SER A 33 -20.93 1.00 3.58
C SER A 33 -22.15 1.61 4.27
N VAL A 34 -22.59 0.99 5.37
CA VAL A 34 -23.66 1.52 6.24
C VAL A 34 -23.17 1.53 7.69
N PRO A 35 -23.21 2.69 8.38
CA PRO A 35 -23.71 3.99 7.91
C PRO A 35 -22.79 4.68 6.90
N ASP A 36 -21.49 4.39 6.95
CA ASP A 36 -20.47 4.88 6.01
C ASP A 36 -19.30 3.89 5.97
N ILE A 37 -18.25 4.21 5.20
CA ILE A 37 -17.08 3.34 5.04
C ILE A 37 -16.20 3.29 6.30
N GLU A 38 -16.16 4.37 7.08
CA GLU A 38 -15.34 4.46 8.29
C GLU A 38 -15.94 3.68 9.47
N HIS A 39 -17.26 3.47 9.46
CA HIS A 39 -18.00 2.72 10.48
C HIS A 39 -18.59 1.41 9.93
N GLU A 40 -17.89 0.77 9.00
CA GLU A 40 -18.39 -0.43 8.33
C GLU A 40 -18.77 -1.55 9.31
N LEU A 41 -19.77 -2.33 8.90
CA LEU A 41 -20.20 -3.56 9.54
C LEU A 41 -19.80 -4.74 8.65
N ILE A 42 -18.91 -5.59 9.16
CA ILE A 42 -18.44 -6.79 8.44
C ILE A 42 -18.92 -8.06 9.14
N SER A 43 -19.30 -9.07 8.36
CA SER A 43 -19.91 -10.30 8.88
C SER A 43 -18.93 -11.39 9.31
N SER A 44 -17.64 -11.18 9.07
CA SER A 44 -16.55 -12.10 9.40
C SER A 44 -15.43 -11.37 10.13
N SER A 45 -14.53 -12.12 10.75
CA SER A 45 -13.38 -11.55 11.45
C SER A 45 -12.55 -10.67 10.50
N PRO A 46 -12.18 -9.44 10.92
CA PRO A 46 -11.28 -8.59 10.14
C PRO A 46 -9.90 -9.22 9.95
N MET A 47 -9.43 -10.06 10.89
CA MET A 47 -8.15 -10.80 10.75
C MET A 47 -8.13 -11.76 9.55
N SER A 48 -9.28 -12.35 9.20
CA SER A 48 -9.37 -13.30 8.09
C SER A 48 -9.87 -12.65 6.80
N ARG A 49 -10.37 -11.42 6.90
CA ARG A 49 -10.98 -10.67 5.79
C ARG A 49 -9.94 -9.82 5.09
N TYR A 50 -9.17 -9.05 5.85
CA TYR A 50 -8.10 -8.22 5.33
C TYR A 50 -6.80 -9.02 5.32
N SER A 51 -6.03 -8.85 4.24
CA SER A 51 -4.76 -9.53 4.01
C SER A 51 -3.56 -8.65 4.35
N VAL A 52 -3.74 -7.33 4.37
CA VAL A 52 -2.67 -6.35 4.61
C VAL A 52 -3.17 -5.25 5.56
N GLY A 53 -2.24 -4.46 6.11
CA GLY A 53 -2.56 -3.36 7.02
C GLY A 53 -3.11 -3.84 8.37
N ILE A 54 -2.53 -4.90 8.93
CA ILE A 54 -2.90 -5.40 10.26
C ILE A 54 -1.63 -5.45 11.11
N LEU A 55 -1.64 -4.77 12.26
CA LEU A 55 -0.64 -4.96 13.31
C LEU A 55 -1.22 -5.85 14.41
N TYR A 56 -0.73 -7.07 14.48
CA TYR A 56 -1.14 -8.09 15.44
C TYR A 56 -0.52 -7.81 16.82
N PRO A 57 -1.10 -8.34 17.90
CA PRO A 57 -0.41 -8.43 19.17
C PRO A 57 0.92 -9.19 19.02
N GLN A 58 1.92 -8.81 19.80
CA GLN A 58 3.25 -9.41 19.78
C GLN A 58 3.22 -10.88 20.23
N GLY A 59 4.16 -11.66 19.69
CA GLY A 59 4.36 -13.07 20.01
C GLY A 59 3.62 -14.07 19.09
N ASN A 60 2.83 -13.58 18.14
CA ASN A 60 2.16 -14.43 17.15
C ASN A 60 3.12 -14.83 16.03
N GLN A 61 3.76 -15.99 16.15
CA GLN A 61 4.62 -16.57 15.12
C GLN A 61 3.88 -17.60 14.27
N VAL A 62 4.09 -17.57 12.96
CA VAL A 62 3.62 -18.61 12.03
C VAL A 62 4.80 -19.50 11.66
N ASN A 63 4.80 -20.74 12.15
CA ASN A 63 5.79 -21.74 11.74
C ASN A 63 5.52 -22.13 10.28
N GLN A 64 6.49 -21.92 9.39
CA GLN A 64 6.44 -22.37 7.99
C GLN A 64 6.79 -23.86 7.87
N ASP A 65 6.22 -24.72 8.71
CA ASP A 65 6.33 -26.15 8.47
C ASP A 65 5.22 -26.62 7.54
N ASN A 66 5.68 -27.29 6.50
CA ASN A 66 5.03 -27.61 5.25
C ASN A 66 3.92 -28.67 5.44
N ASP A 67 2.73 -28.28 5.89
CA ASP A 67 1.44 -28.90 5.53
C ASP A 67 0.27 -28.01 6.06
N GLU A 68 -0.61 -27.60 5.16
CA GLU A 68 -1.85 -26.82 5.39
C GLU A 68 -1.71 -25.45 6.12
N THR A 69 -1.58 -24.38 5.32
CA THR A 69 -1.84 -23.00 5.74
C THR A 69 -3.31 -22.79 6.10
N VAL A 70 -3.68 -23.04 7.36
CA VAL A 70 -4.81 -22.38 8.04
C VAL A 70 -4.47 -22.27 9.54
N PRO A 71 -4.36 -21.05 10.12
CA PRO A 71 -4.41 -20.91 11.57
C PRO A 71 -5.81 -21.37 12.02
N ILE A 72 -5.88 -22.42 12.83
CA ILE A 72 -7.15 -22.87 13.41
C ILE A 72 -7.61 -21.82 14.43
N THR A 73 -8.40 -20.84 13.98
CA THR A 73 -9.12 -19.92 14.88
C THR A 73 -10.54 -20.41 15.13
N GLU A 74 -10.87 -20.46 16.42
CA GLU A 74 -12.20 -20.50 17.04
C GLU A 74 -13.28 -21.36 16.35
N THR A 75 -13.21 -22.68 16.56
CA THR A 75 -14.43 -23.49 16.62
C THR A 75 -14.47 -24.21 17.96
N LYS A 76 -15.36 -23.78 18.86
CA LYS A 76 -15.79 -24.63 19.98
C LYS A 76 -16.53 -25.83 19.38
N GLU A 77 -15.92 -27.00 19.37
CA GLU A 77 -16.58 -28.27 19.68
C GLU A 77 -15.54 -29.36 20.01
N SER A 78 -15.88 -30.12 21.05
CA SER A 78 -15.11 -31.15 21.77
C SER A 78 -14.81 -32.43 20.97
N VAL A 79 -13.58 -32.98 21.04
CA VAL A 79 -13.26 -34.42 21.22
C VAL A 79 -11.83 -34.59 21.80
N PHE A 80 -11.65 -35.64 22.60
CA PHE A 80 -10.51 -36.09 23.42
C PHE A 80 -9.24 -36.55 22.67
N GLU A 81 -8.09 -36.35 23.36
CA GLU A 81 -6.78 -37.06 23.45
C GLU A 81 -6.30 -38.04 22.35
N ASP A 82 -5.04 -37.90 21.89
CA ASP A 82 -3.91 -38.75 22.34
C ASP A 82 -2.51 -38.20 21.95
N GLU A 83 -1.49 -38.52 22.76
CA GLU A 83 -0.09 -38.08 22.69
C GLU A 83 0.76 -38.78 21.59
N SER A 84 1.82 -38.12 21.08
CA SER A 84 3.22 -38.61 21.26
C SER A 84 4.30 -37.89 20.41
N ALA A 85 5.45 -37.72 21.08
CA ALA A 85 6.84 -37.82 20.60
C ALA A 85 7.57 -36.61 19.95
N ILE A 86 8.49 -36.10 20.78
CA ILE A 86 9.66 -35.22 20.62
C ILE A 86 10.59 -35.59 19.44
N GLY A 87 11.14 -34.55 18.79
CA GLY A 87 12.38 -34.62 18.02
C GLY A 87 13.10 -33.26 18.01
N GLU A 88 14.29 -33.20 18.62
CA GLU A 88 15.18 -32.04 18.68
C GLU A 88 15.86 -31.77 17.33
N THR A 89 16.03 -30.51 16.91
CA THR A 89 17.08 -30.13 15.95
C THR A 89 17.50 -28.67 16.18
N GLU A 90 18.81 -28.44 16.25
CA GLU A 90 19.44 -27.14 16.54
C GLU A 90 19.33 -26.13 15.39
N PRO A 91 19.40 -24.80 15.68
CA PRO A 91 19.31 -23.77 14.66
C PRO A 91 20.64 -23.57 13.92
N SER A 92 20.56 -23.55 12.60
CA SER A 92 21.63 -23.12 11.70
C SER A 92 21.58 -21.60 11.48
N GLU A 93 22.64 -20.90 11.91
CA GLU A 93 22.89 -19.48 11.62
C GLU A 93 22.89 -19.20 10.10
N LEU A 94 22.04 -18.27 9.66
CA LEU A 94 22.11 -17.67 8.33
C LEU A 94 22.77 -16.30 8.46
N VAL A 95 24.04 -16.23 8.03
CA VAL A 95 24.81 -14.99 7.92
C VAL A 95 24.29 -14.19 6.73
N LEU A 96 23.63 -13.06 6.99
CA LEU A 96 23.33 -12.05 5.97
C LEU A 96 24.60 -11.23 5.70
N THR A 97 25.02 -11.22 4.44
CA THR A 97 26.19 -10.48 3.98
C THR A 97 25.87 -9.00 3.80
N GLU A 98 26.37 -8.16 4.70
CA GLU A 98 26.38 -6.70 4.54
C GLU A 98 27.45 -6.27 3.53
N SER A 99 27.03 -5.57 2.48
CA SER A 99 27.91 -4.72 1.67
C SER A 99 28.21 -3.43 2.44
N LYS A 100 29.36 -3.42 3.14
CA LYS A 100 29.89 -2.26 3.85
C LYS A 100 30.36 -1.15 2.89
N GLY A 101 29.52 -0.14 2.72
CA GLY A 101 29.97 1.22 2.44
C GLY A 101 30.29 1.93 3.76
N ASN A 102 31.56 2.24 4.01
CA ASN A 102 32.03 2.92 5.23
C ASN A 102 31.34 4.30 5.38
N ARG A 103 30.37 4.42 6.28
CA ARG A 103 29.82 5.70 6.75
C ARG A 103 29.98 5.78 8.26
N SER A 104 30.59 6.85 8.76
CA SER A 104 30.82 7.06 10.19
C SER A 104 29.58 7.70 10.81
N TYR A 105 28.67 6.88 11.33
CA TYR A 105 27.58 7.32 12.18
C TYR A 105 28.08 7.43 13.64
N GLU A 106 27.58 8.40 14.42
CA GLU A 106 27.70 8.33 15.88
C GLU A 106 26.80 7.18 16.35
N PHE A 107 27.42 6.12 16.88
CA PHE A 107 26.80 4.81 17.11
C PHE A 107 26.39 4.68 18.59
N ASP A 108 25.09 4.47 18.85
CA ASP A 108 24.54 4.11 20.16
C ASP A 108 24.00 2.69 20.09
N GLU A 109 24.84 1.73 20.50
CA GLU A 109 24.55 0.28 20.47
C GLU A 109 23.20 -0.06 21.10
N THR A 110 22.82 0.60 22.20
CA THR A 110 21.59 0.25 22.92
C THR A 110 20.33 0.79 22.26
N ALA A 111 20.41 1.97 21.65
CA ALA A 111 19.30 2.57 20.92
C ALA A 111 19.03 1.81 19.62
N ASP A 112 20.09 1.40 18.93
CA ASP A 112 20.01 0.61 17.71
C ASP A 112 19.41 -0.78 17.97
N GLU A 113 19.88 -1.50 19.02
CA GLU A 113 19.30 -2.80 19.41
C GLU A 113 17.78 -2.73 19.66
N ASN A 114 17.30 -1.67 20.33
CA ASN A 114 15.87 -1.52 20.61
C ASN A 114 15.05 -1.18 19.35
N LEU A 115 15.62 -0.45 18.38
CA LEU A 115 14.94 -0.20 17.10
C LEU A 115 14.94 -1.47 16.23
N ASP A 116 16.03 -2.22 16.22
CA ASP A 116 16.16 -3.46 15.47
C ASP A 116 15.08 -4.46 15.87
N GLU A 117 14.78 -4.61 17.17
CA GLU A 117 13.64 -5.42 17.63
C GLU A 117 12.30 -4.98 17.01
N GLU A 118 12.04 -3.67 16.95
CA GLU A 118 10.80 -3.14 16.34
C GLU A 118 10.80 -3.32 14.82
N ILE A 119 11.96 -3.28 14.15
CA ILE A 119 12.09 -3.58 12.73
C ILE A 119 11.85 -5.06 12.47
N GLU A 120 12.37 -5.95 13.31
CA GLU A 120 12.15 -7.40 13.22
C GLU A 120 10.66 -7.75 13.34
N LEU A 121 9.92 -7.09 14.23
CA LEU A 121 8.47 -7.24 14.37
C LEU A 121 7.70 -6.87 13.09
N SER A 122 8.27 -6.02 12.23
CA SER A 122 7.65 -5.57 10.97
C SER A 122 7.86 -6.56 9.82
N ALA A 123 8.88 -7.40 9.91
CA ALA A 123 9.25 -8.40 8.89
C ALA A 123 8.53 -9.74 9.06
N GLN A 124 7.67 -9.89 10.07
CA GLN A 124 6.93 -11.12 10.36
C GLN A 124 5.68 -11.26 9.47
N TYR A 125 5.20 -12.49 9.31
CA TYR A 125 3.93 -12.74 8.59
C TYR A 125 2.71 -12.13 9.31
N MET A 126 2.73 -12.12 10.64
CA MET A 126 1.79 -11.39 11.49
C MET A 126 2.53 -10.21 12.12
N PRO A 127 2.80 -9.13 11.36
CA PRO A 127 3.64 -8.06 11.85
C PRO A 127 2.98 -7.36 13.04
N SER A 128 3.78 -6.94 14.02
CA SER A 128 3.30 -6.18 15.18
C SER A 128 3.70 -4.71 15.12
N SER A 129 4.48 -4.33 14.11
CA SER A 129 4.96 -2.96 13.89
C SER A 129 5.01 -2.61 12.40
N MET A 130 5.03 -1.32 12.11
CA MET A 130 5.40 -0.75 10.82
C MET A 130 6.06 0.59 11.05
N GLY A 131 6.78 1.13 10.08
CA GLY A 131 7.33 2.47 10.22
C GLY A 131 7.87 3.05 8.93
N ILE A 132 8.41 4.26 9.05
CA ILE A 132 9.07 4.96 7.96
C ILE A 132 10.38 5.57 8.46
N THR A 133 11.37 5.58 7.57
CA THR A 133 12.65 6.25 7.76
C THR A 133 12.79 7.34 6.72
N PHE A 134 13.17 8.54 7.14
CA PHE A 134 13.37 9.69 6.25
C PHE A 134 14.46 10.61 6.79
N ILE A 135 14.97 11.48 5.91
CA ILE A 135 16.05 12.41 6.25
C ILE A 135 15.52 13.84 6.23
N VAL A 136 15.90 14.62 7.24
CA VAL A 136 15.48 16.00 7.40
C VAL A 136 16.66 16.93 7.60
N LYS A 137 16.47 18.20 7.23
CA LYS A 137 17.40 19.29 7.48
C LYS A 137 16.72 20.37 8.33
N GLY A 138 17.28 20.66 9.50
CA GLY A 138 16.71 21.59 10.47
C GLY A 138 16.86 21.10 11.91
N SER A 139 15.98 21.58 12.80
CA SER A 139 15.89 21.04 14.16
C SER A 139 15.02 19.80 14.18
N ALA A 140 15.57 18.70 14.68
CA ALA A 140 14.85 17.45 14.93
C ALA A 140 14.76 17.15 16.44
N ASP A 141 14.76 18.20 17.29
CA ASP A 141 14.66 18.05 18.75
C ASP A 141 13.24 17.69 19.18
N ILE A 142 12.24 18.26 18.50
CA ILE A 142 10.84 17.96 18.70
C ILE A 142 10.26 17.62 17.34
N VAL A 143 9.77 16.38 17.18
CA VAL A 143 9.12 15.91 15.95
C VAL A 143 7.64 15.66 16.23
N ARG A 144 6.78 16.24 15.40
CA ARG A 144 5.32 16.08 15.47
C ARG A 144 4.84 15.28 14.28
N GLY A 145 3.85 14.43 14.52
CA GLY A 145 3.24 13.62 13.49
C GLY A 145 1.80 13.27 13.84
N LYS A 146 1.16 12.57 12.91
CA LYS A 146 -0.20 12.06 13.05
C LYS A 146 -0.22 10.56 12.83
N VAL A 147 -1.08 9.88 13.57
CA VAL A 147 -1.42 8.48 13.37
C VAL A 147 -2.91 8.39 13.08
N SER A 148 -3.25 7.69 12.01
CA SER A 148 -4.61 7.23 11.74
C SER A 148 -4.63 5.71 11.78
N LEU A 149 -5.61 5.10 12.42
CA LEU A 149 -5.76 3.66 12.52
C LEU A 149 -7.22 3.29 12.78
N ALA A 150 -7.51 2.00 12.76
CA ALA A 150 -8.81 1.47 13.13
C ALA A 150 -8.68 0.31 14.13
N THR A 151 -9.68 0.18 14.98
CA THR A 151 -9.93 -1.02 15.77
C THR A 151 -11.28 -1.61 15.38
N TYR A 152 -11.55 -2.85 15.80
CA TYR A 152 -12.86 -3.47 15.59
C TYR A 152 -13.40 -4.01 16.89
N ARG A 153 -14.69 -3.79 17.12
CA ARG A 153 -15.42 -4.42 18.23
C ARG A 153 -16.49 -5.37 17.72
N ASN A 154 -16.96 -6.26 18.58
CA ASN A 154 -18.14 -7.07 18.27
C ASN A 154 -19.37 -6.18 18.05
N ALA A 155 -20.16 -6.51 17.03
CA ALA A 155 -21.42 -5.86 16.74
C ALA A 155 -22.44 -6.09 17.87
N LYS A 156 -23.20 -5.05 18.17
CA LYS A 156 -24.36 -5.08 19.07
C LYS A 156 -25.63 -5.05 18.22
N ILE A 157 -26.76 -5.34 18.85
CA ILE A 157 -28.08 -5.32 18.17
C ILE A 157 -28.32 -4.00 17.39
N PRO A 158 -28.03 -2.80 17.94
CA PRO A 158 -28.24 -1.55 17.20
C PRO A 158 -27.37 -1.38 15.95
N ASP A 159 -26.21 -2.05 15.90
CA ASP A 159 -25.31 -2.00 14.75
C ASP A 159 -25.80 -2.91 13.60
N CYS A 160 -26.62 -3.93 13.90
CA CYS A 160 -27.02 -4.96 12.95
C CYS A 160 -28.05 -4.42 11.96
N VAL A 161 -27.57 -4.06 10.76
CA VAL A 161 -28.38 -3.49 9.68
C VAL A 161 -28.14 -4.21 8.35
N VAL A 162 -29.15 -4.22 7.49
CA VAL A 162 -29.05 -4.72 6.11
C VAL A 162 -29.67 -3.69 5.17
N PRO A 163 -28.91 -3.15 4.20
CA PRO A 163 -29.44 -2.20 3.22
C PRO A 163 -30.58 -2.81 2.40
N TYR A 164 -31.63 -2.03 2.19
CA TYR A 164 -32.75 -2.43 1.33
C TYR A 164 -33.42 -1.20 0.70
N THR A 165 -33.43 -1.18 -0.63
CA THR A 165 -34.18 -0.20 -1.42
C THR A 165 -35.33 -0.89 -2.14
N PRO A 166 -36.60 -0.57 -1.83
CA PRO A 166 -37.77 -1.14 -2.49
C PRO A 166 -37.75 -0.87 -4.00
N ALA A 167 -38.00 -1.90 -4.81
CA ALA A 167 -37.98 -1.81 -6.28
C ALA A 167 -38.97 -0.78 -6.86
N ASN A 168 -40.05 -0.49 -6.13
CA ASN A 168 -41.09 0.44 -6.56
C ASN A 168 -40.76 1.91 -6.24
N GLY A 169 -39.63 2.20 -5.61
CA GLY A 169 -39.25 3.54 -5.16
C GLY A 169 -40.14 4.11 -4.05
N ALA A 170 -41.04 3.28 -3.50
CA ALA A 170 -41.88 3.65 -2.37
C ALA A 170 -41.10 3.37 -1.08
N ASP A 171 -40.64 4.42 -0.40
CA ASP A 171 -39.93 4.33 0.88
C ASP A 171 -40.88 3.96 2.03
N ASP A 172 -42.07 3.41 1.75
CA ASP A 172 -43.12 3.19 2.74
C ASP A 172 -43.23 1.76 3.27
N TYR A 173 -42.31 0.86 2.90
CA TYR A 173 -42.31 -0.56 3.32
C TYR A 173 -42.55 -0.72 4.83
N VAL A 174 -43.41 -1.69 5.17
CA VAL A 174 -43.75 -2.03 6.55
C VAL A 174 -43.51 -3.52 6.76
N VAL A 175 -42.67 -3.84 7.73
CA VAL A 175 -42.37 -5.23 8.10
C VAL A 175 -43.66 -5.92 8.60
N PRO A 176 -43.99 -7.12 8.11
CA PRO A 176 -45.14 -7.90 8.57
C PRO A 176 -45.14 -8.14 10.08
N SER A 177 -46.34 -8.34 10.65
CA SER A 177 -46.51 -8.48 12.11
C SER A 177 -45.66 -9.62 12.71
N GLU A 178 -45.46 -10.67 11.93
CA GLU A 178 -44.66 -11.86 12.21
C GLU A 178 -43.19 -11.52 12.45
N PHE A 179 -42.65 -10.51 11.77
CA PHE A 179 -41.26 -10.06 11.90
C PHE A 179 -41.11 -8.73 12.65
N SER A 180 -42.20 -8.00 12.90
CA SER A 180 -42.19 -6.67 13.53
C SER A 180 -41.55 -6.61 14.93
N HIS A 181 -41.46 -7.74 15.62
CA HIS A 181 -40.83 -7.88 16.93
C HIS A 181 -39.36 -8.35 16.84
N ILE A 182 -38.86 -8.64 15.64
CA ILE A 182 -37.49 -9.07 15.34
C ILE A 182 -36.74 -7.95 14.62
N MET A 183 -37.37 -7.30 13.64
CA MET A 183 -36.76 -6.25 12.83
C MET A 183 -37.76 -5.14 12.49
N ASN A 184 -37.25 -3.97 12.15
CA ASN A 184 -38.00 -2.90 11.50
C ASN A 184 -37.32 -2.47 10.20
N TYR A 185 -38.06 -1.74 9.38
CA TYR A 185 -37.51 -1.03 8.23
C TYR A 185 -37.36 0.45 8.59
N ASP A 186 -36.14 0.96 8.51
CA ASP A 186 -35.82 2.37 8.65
C ASP A 186 -35.83 3.02 7.26
N LYS A 187 -36.79 3.93 7.08
CA LYS A 187 -37.07 4.59 5.80
C LYS A 187 -36.08 5.69 5.48
N GLU A 188 -35.53 6.33 6.50
CA GLU A 188 -34.57 7.43 6.34
C GLU A 188 -33.23 6.87 5.85
N GLU A 189 -32.79 5.79 6.48
CA GLU A 189 -31.51 5.14 6.19
C GLU A 189 -31.61 4.00 5.17
N LYS A 190 -32.83 3.65 4.72
CA LYS A 190 -33.13 2.58 3.76
C LYS A 190 -32.51 1.23 4.16
N VAL A 191 -32.71 0.85 5.41
CA VAL A 191 -32.13 -0.37 6.00
C VAL A 191 -33.18 -1.16 6.79
N PHE A 192 -33.03 -2.47 6.83
CA PHE A 192 -33.62 -3.28 7.89
C PHE A 192 -32.73 -3.21 9.12
N ARG A 193 -33.29 -2.96 10.31
CA ARG A 193 -32.54 -2.99 11.59
C ARG A 193 -33.04 -4.10 12.48
N LEU A 194 -32.12 -4.74 13.18
CA LEU A 194 -32.44 -5.74 14.18
C LEU A 194 -32.94 -5.09 15.47
N LEU A 195 -34.08 -5.55 15.99
CA LEU A 195 -34.65 -5.10 17.26
C LEU A 195 -34.25 -6.02 18.43
N ARG A 196 -34.03 -7.30 18.15
CA ARG A 196 -33.58 -8.28 19.14
C ARG A 196 -32.77 -9.41 18.50
N SER A 197 -31.96 -10.08 19.31
CA SER A 197 -31.31 -11.32 18.88
C SER A 197 -32.34 -12.39 18.48
N VAL A 198 -32.03 -13.10 17.40
CA VAL A 198 -32.88 -14.11 16.77
C VAL A 198 -32.00 -15.25 16.24
N GLN A 199 -32.46 -16.49 16.37
CA GLN A 199 -31.74 -17.66 15.84
C GLN A 199 -32.22 -17.99 14.42
N LYS A 200 -31.34 -18.55 13.58
CA LYS A 200 -31.70 -19.02 12.22
C LYS A 200 -32.90 -19.97 12.22
N LYS A 201 -33.05 -20.79 13.27
CA LYS A 201 -34.21 -21.68 13.45
C LYS A 201 -35.53 -20.91 13.60
N GLU A 202 -35.55 -19.84 14.39
CA GLU A 202 -36.75 -19.04 14.60
C GLU A 202 -37.21 -18.36 13.30
N ILE A 203 -36.27 -17.85 12.51
CA ILE A 203 -36.57 -17.28 11.18
C ILE A 203 -37.16 -18.35 10.25
N ARG A 204 -36.55 -19.55 10.23
CA ARG A 204 -37.06 -20.67 9.44
C ARG A 204 -38.49 -21.04 9.84
N ASP A 205 -38.75 -21.18 11.14
CA ASP A 205 -40.06 -21.54 11.67
C ASP A 205 -41.12 -20.48 11.35
N ILE A 206 -40.76 -19.20 11.20
CA ILE A 206 -41.67 -18.13 10.73
C ILE A 206 -42.03 -18.32 9.25
N PHE A 207 -41.04 -18.56 8.39
CA PHE A 207 -41.30 -18.78 6.96
C PHE A 207 -42.06 -20.08 6.67
N GLU A 208 -41.80 -21.16 7.42
CA GLU A 208 -42.51 -22.44 7.26
C GLU A 208 -43.99 -22.40 7.65
N ARG A 209 -44.42 -21.40 8.42
CA ARG A 209 -45.84 -21.21 8.76
C ARG A 209 -46.68 -20.72 7.58
N ASP A 210 -46.05 -20.25 6.51
CA ASP A 210 -46.72 -19.77 5.30
C ASP A 210 -47.82 -18.71 5.58
N THR A 211 -47.52 -17.82 6.53
CA THR A 211 -48.43 -16.75 7.01
C THR A 211 -48.10 -15.38 6.40
N ILE A 212 -47.00 -15.30 5.64
CA ILE A 212 -46.46 -14.07 5.06
C ILE A 212 -46.74 -14.10 3.56
N SER A 213 -46.94 -12.92 2.94
CA SER A 213 -47.16 -12.83 1.49
C SER A 213 -45.94 -13.33 0.69
N GLU A 214 -46.14 -13.83 -0.53
CA GLU A 214 -45.02 -14.25 -1.40
C GLU A 214 -44.01 -13.11 -1.64
N THR A 215 -44.51 -11.88 -1.82
CA THR A 215 -43.68 -10.69 -1.99
C THR A 215 -42.81 -10.41 -0.75
N ASP A 216 -43.40 -10.46 0.45
CA ASP A 216 -42.65 -10.25 1.69
C ASP A 216 -41.69 -11.39 1.98
N HIS A 217 -42.04 -12.62 1.63
CA HIS A 217 -41.14 -13.76 1.74
C HIS A 217 -39.86 -13.51 0.92
N ASP A 218 -40.00 -13.09 -0.34
CA ASP A 218 -38.86 -12.84 -1.22
C ASP A 218 -38.00 -11.66 -0.75
N ILE A 219 -38.63 -10.61 -0.21
CA ILE A 219 -37.95 -9.44 0.35
C ILE A 219 -37.19 -9.80 1.62
N LEU A 220 -37.84 -10.48 2.57
CA LEU A 220 -37.33 -10.62 3.94
C LEU A 220 -36.42 -11.82 4.14
N LYS A 221 -36.49 -12.85 3.28
CA LYS A 221 -35.74 -14.09 3.51
C LYS A 221 -34.25 -13.85 3.69
N GLN A 222 -33.60 -13.19 2.74
CA GLN A 222 -32.16 -12.92 2.82
C GLN A 222 -31.82 -11.93 3.95
N PRO A 223 -32.47 -10.75 4.06
CA PRO A 223 -32.21 -9.82 5.17
C PRO A 223 -32.41 -10.42 6.55
N ALA A 224 -33.45 -11.24 6.78
CA ALA A 224 -33.71 -11.86 8.07
C ALA A 224 -32.55 -12.77 8.50
N TYR A 225 -32.12 -13.68 7.62
CA TYR A 225 -30.99 -14.57 7.92
C TYR A 225 -29.68 -13.81 8.07
N ARG A 226 -29.48 -12.74 7.30
CA ARG A 226 -28.30 -11.89 7.40
C ARG A 226 -28.25 -11.15 8.73
N LEU A 227 -29.35 -10.53 9.18
CA LEU A 227 -29.42 -9.87 10.48
C LEU A 227 -29.14 -10.83 11.65
N ALA A 228 -29.64 -12.08 11.57
CA ALA A 228 -29.35 -13.11 12.57
C ALA A 228 -27.86 -13.49 12.64
N GLU A 229 -27.18 -13.48 11.50
CA GLU A 229 -25.75 -13.74 11.41
C GLU A 229 -24.93 -12.56 11.95
N LEU A 230 -25.29 -11.33 11.57
CA LEU A 230 -24.61 -10.11 12.01
C LEU A 230 -24.59 -10.00 13.54
N CYS A 231 -25.72 -10.28 14.20
CA CYS A 231 -25.81 -10.25 15.66
C CYS A 231 -24.89 -11.25 16.39
N ARG A 232 -24.42 -12.29 15.70
CA ARG A 232 -23.64 -13.38 16.30
C ARG A 232 -22.14 -13.20 16.14
N SER A 233 -21.70 -12.72 14.99
CA SER A 233 -20.29 -12.77 14.59
C SER A 233 -19.81 -11.59 13.76
N ALA A 234 -20.59 -10.50 13.68
CA ALA A 234 -20.13 -9.30 12.98
C ALA A 234 -19.24 -8.42 13.84
N TYR A 235 -18.45 -7.61 13.14
CA TYR A 235 -17.54 -6.64 13.70
C TYR A 235 -17.89 -5.25 13.17
N VAL A 236 -17.74 -4.25 14.03
CA VAL A 236 -17.94 -2.83 13.70
C VAL A 236 -16.59 -2.15 13.81
N ARG A 237 -16.21 -1.43 12.74
CA ARG A 237 -15.00 -0.61 12.71
C ARG A 237 -15.14 0.61 13.61
N GLU A 238 -14.08 0.93 14.34
CA GLU A 238 -13.95 2.13 15.16
C GLU A 238 -12.73 2.93 14.64
N PRO A 239 -12.96 4.06 13.93
CA PRO A 239 -11.89 4.91 13.40
C PRO A 239 -11.19 5.71 14.50
N HIS A 240 -9.88 5.85 14.38
CA HIS A 240 -9.04 6.75 15.16
C HIS A 240 -8.22 7.59 14.17
N ASN A 241 -8.70 8.79 13.85
CA ASN A 241 -8.18 9.59 12.74
C ASN A 241 -7.36 10.79 13.22
N ASP A 242 -6.22 11.02 12.56
CA ASP A 242 -5.36 12.20 12.72
C ASP A 242 -4.93 12.47 14.17
N ILE A 243 -4.64 11.40 14.92
CA ILE A 243 -4.22 11.51 16.32
C ILE A 243 -2.79 12.03 16.36
N GLU A 244 -2.62 13.25 16.89
CA GLU A 244 -1.33 13.90 17.00
C GLU A 244 -0.44 13.23 18.06
N PHE A 245 0.84 13.07 17.74
CA PHE A 245 1.87 12.65 18.69
C PHE A 245 3.09 13.59 18.62
N VAL A 246 3.86 13.60 19.71
CA VAL A 246 5.08 14.42 19.84
C VAL A 246 6.23 13.55 20.31
N LEU A 247 7.33 13.56 19.58
CA LEU A 247 8.60 12.92 19.93
C LEU A 247 9.56 14.01 20.41
N ASP A 248 10.00 13.94 21.67
CA ASP A 248 10.94 14.89 22.28
C ASP A 248 12.30 14.21 22.47
N PHE A 249 13.22 14.49 21.56
CA PHE A 249 14.59 13.95 21.55
C PHE A 249 15.58 14.81 22.35
N SER A 250 15.11 15.71 23.21
CA SER A 250 16.00 16.55 24.03
C SER A 250 16.79 15.76 25.08
N GLY A 251 16.30 14.59 25.49
CA GLY A 251 16.91 13.75 26.52
C GLY A 251 17.56 12.45 26.04
N SER A 252 17.13 11.92 24.89
CA SER A 252 17.65 10.69 24.27
C SER A 252 17.34 10.70 22.79
N ASP A 253 18.18 10.05 21.99
CA ASP A 253 17.94 9.85 20.56
C ASP A 253 16.96 8.70 20.26
N TYR A 254 16.57 7.91 21.26
CA TYR A 254 15.54 6.89 21.17
C TYR A 254 14.34 7.20 22.06
N ILE A 255 13.13 7.01 21.53
CA ILE A 255 11.86 7.29 22.22
C ILE A 255 10.96 6.04 22.18
N ASP A 256 10.49 5.59 23.35
CA ASP A 256 9.49 4.51 23.51
C ASP A 256 8.33 4.91 24.48
N ALA A 257 8.14 6.21 24.67
CA ALA A 257 7.21 6.75 25.66
C ALA A 257 5.79 7.04 25.14
N ASN A 258 5.58 7.13 23.82
CA ASN A 258 4.28 7.49 23.23
C ASN A 258 3.37 6.27 23.13
N ARG A 259 2.75 5.90 24.24
CA ARG A 259 1.85 4.73 24.36
C ARG A 259 0.39 5.17 24.49
N ASP A 260 -0.52 4.20 24.35
CA ASP A 260 -1.96 4.37 24.56
C ASP A 260 -2.62 5.40 23.62
N ILE A 261 -2.23 5.40 22.33
CA ILE A 261 -2.75 6.35 21.32
C ILE A 261 -4.27 6.16 21.19
N ASP A 262 -5.00 7.22 21.52
CA ASP A 262 -6.47 7.27 21.55
C ASP A 262 -7.13 6.10 22.34
N GLY A 263 -6.47 5.65 23.41
CA GLY A 263 -6.97 4.56 24.25
C GLY A 263 -6.83 3.16 23.64
N THR A 264 -6.07 3.03 22.55
CA THR A 264 -5.73 1.76 21.91
C THR A 264 -4.42 1.16 22.43
N THR A 265 -4.03 -0.01 21.95
CA THR A 265 -2.73 -0.64 22.27
C THR A 265 -1.57 -0.09 21.42
N ALA A 266 -1.85 0.88 20.55
CA ALA A 266 -0.84 1.47 19.69
C ALA A 266 0.15 2.32 20.48
N LYS A 267 1.43 2.17 20.16
CA LYS A 267 2.52 3.04 20.60
C LYS A 267 3.32 3.52 19.41
N VAL A 268 3.91 4.71 19.51
CA VAL A 268 4.90 5.22 18.55
C VAL A 268 6.27 5.19 19.22
N THR A 269 7.23 4.57 18.55
CA THR A 269 8.64 4.60 18.93
C THR A 269 9.44 5.28 17.83
N ALA A 270 10.59 5.85 18.17
CA ALA A 270 11.42 6.49 17.16
C ALA A 270 12.89 6.54 17.54
N LEU A 271 13.75 6.53 16.53
CA LEU A 271 15.18 6.75 16.62
C LEU A 271 15.57 7.97 15.77
N ARG A 272 16.42 8.82 16.33
CA ARG A 272 17.05 9.96 15.66
C ARG A 272 18.54 9.73 15.54
N THR A 273 19.06 9.72 14.32
CA THR A 273 20.50 9.54 14.07
C THR A 273 21.07 10.79 13.40
N LYS A 274 22.17 11.32 13.95
CA LYS A 274 22.88 12.44 13.33
C LYS A 274 23.65 11.96 12.11
N ILE A 275 23.42 12.60 10.96
CA ILE A 275 24.21 12.35 9.74
C ILE A 275 25.33 13.39 9.63
N SER A 276 24.96 14.66 9.69
CA SER A 276 25.88 15.79 9.63
C SER A 276 25.27 17.00 10.36
N GLU A 277 25.96 18.14 10.36
CA GLU A 277 25.48 19.33 11.08
C GLU A 277 24.13 19.83 10.53
N GLY A 278 23.08 19.70 11.35
CA GLY A 278 21.71 20.09 11.00
C GLY A 278 20.99 19.11 10.07
N ILE A 279 21.52 17.90 9.86
CA ILE A 279 20.91 16.83 9.07
C ILE A 279 20.73 15.58 9.93
N TRP A 280 19.50 15.05 9.94
CA TRP A 280 19.10 13.96 10.81
C TRP A 280 18.35 12.89 10.02
N SER A 281 18.66 11.63 10.30
CA SER A 281 17.81 10.49 9.94
C SER A 281 16.80 10.26 11.05
N LEU A 282 15.54 10.07 10.71
CA LEU A 282 14.46 9.75 11.63
C LEU A 282 13.82 8.45 11.20
N SER A 283 13.85 7.45 12.08
CA SER A 283 13.09 6.20 11.93
C SER A 283 11.95 6.20 12.94
N ILE A 284 10.70 6.24 12.46
CA ILE A 284 9.51 6.32 13.31
C ILE A 284 8.66 5.06 13.07
N MET A 285 8.38 4.34 14.14
CA MET A 285 7.65 3.08 14.14
C MET A 285 6.32 3.24 14.87
N LEU A 286 5.25 2.70 14.31
CA LEU A 286 3.99 2.42 14.98
C LEU A 286 3.93 0.95 15.34
N VAL A 287 3.63 0.65 16.60
CA VAL A 287 3.72 -0.70 17.17
C VAL A 287 2.44 -1.04 17.93
N ASN A 288 1.93 -2.26 17.76
CA ASN A 288 0.97 -2.83 18.69
C ASN A 288 1.71 -3.27 19.96
N GLY A 289 1.59 -2.48 21.04
CA GLY A 289 2.29 -2.74 22.30
C GLY A 289 1.70 -3.88 23.14
N LEU A 290 0.63 -4.54 22.68
CA LEU A 290 0.05 -5.68 23.38
C LEU A 290 0.77 -6.97 23.02
N SER A 291 1.16 -7.76 24.02
CA SER A 291 1.60 -9.15 23.82
C SER A 291 0.44 -10.11 24.14
N GLU A 292 -0.03 -10.86 23.14
CA GLU A 292 -1.12 -11.83 23.32
C GLU A 292 -1.06 -12.93 22.26
N VAL A 293 -1.13 -14.19 22.69
CA VAL A 293 -1.17 -15.37 21.82
C VAL A 293 -2.30 -16.30 22.27
N PRO A 294 -3.23 -16.72 21.38
CA PRO A 294 -3.36 -16.28 19.98
C PRO A 294 -3.93 -14.85 19.86
N ALA A 295 -3.57 -14.16 18.78
CA ALA A 295 -4.16 -12.87 18.42
C ALA A 295 -5.69 -12.93 18.35
N LYS A 296 -6.33 -11.85 18.80
CA LYS A 296 -7.79 -11.68 18.73
C LYS A 296 -8.10 -10.43 17.91
N ALA A 297 -9.16 -10.52 17.10
CA ALA A 297 -9.52 -9.46 16.15
C ALA A 297 -9.68 -8.08 16.79
N TYR A 298 -10.26 -8.01 17.99
CA TYR A 298 -10.50 -6.75 18.69
C TYR A 298 -9.27 -6.19 19.43
N HIS A 299 -8.13 -6.87 19.36
CA HIS A 299 -6.84 -6.40 19.90
C HIS A 299 -5.78 -6.20 18.80
N CYS A 300 -6.15 -6.39 17.53
CA CYS A 300 -5.34 -5.99 16.40
C CYS A 300 -5.60 -4.52 16.05
N ILE A 301 -4.60 -3.88 15.44
CA ILE A 301 -4.71 -2.54 14.85
C ILE A 301 -4.85 -2.71 13.34
N TYR A 302 -5.79 -2.01 12.72
CA TYR A 302 -6.11 -2.13 11.31
C TYR A 302 -5.85 -0.82 10.56
N GLN A 303 -5.45 -0.95 9.30
CA GLN A 303 -5.19 0.14 8.36
C GLN A 303 -4.38 1.31 8.97
N PRO A 304 -3.26 1.05 9.69
CA PRO A 304 -2.53 2.15 10.27
C PRO A 304 -1.84 3.00 9.20
N VAL A 305 -1.83 4.30 9.43
CA VAL A 305 -1.15 5.31 8.64
C VAL A 305 -0.39 6.21 9.59
N LEU A 306 0.91 6.34 9.36
CA LEU A 306 1.79 7.29 10.01
C LEU A 306 2.08 8.43 9.03
N GLU A 307 1.88 9.68 9.44
CA GLU A 307 2.15 10.87 8.62
C GLU A 307 3.02 11.88 9.39
N ILE A 308 4.01 12.44 8.69
CA ILE A 308 4.86 13.55 9.15
C ILE A 308 4.77 14.68 8.13
N SER A 309 4.52 15.90 8.61
CA SER A 309 4.50 17.11 7.78
C SER A 309 5.56 18.10 8.21
N SER A 310 6.27 18.67 7.24
CA SER A 310 7.17 19.82 7.48
C SER A 310 6.42 21.06 8.00
N ALA A 311 5.12 21.19 7.74
CA ALA A 311 4.33 22.33 8.24
C ALA A 311 4.18 22.34 9.77
N ASP A 312 4.28 21.17 10.40
CA ASP A 312 4.13 20.97 11.85
C ASP A 312 5.48 20.90 12.59
N ASN A 313 6.59 21.06 11.84
CA ASN A 313 7.95 20.79 12.30
C ASN A 313 8.94 21.89 11.87
N ASP A 314 10.07 21.99 12.59
CA ASP A 314 11.13 23.00 12.34
C ASP A 314 12.23 22.45 11.41
N PHE A 315 11.86 21.62 10.44
CA PHE A 315 12.74 21.01 9.45
C PHE A 315 12.07 20.86 8.09
N VAL A 316 12.88 20.69 7.05
CA VAL A 316 12.45 20.31 5.71
C VAL A 316 12.95 18.91 5.36
N PHE A 317 12.24 18.21 4.49
CA PHE A 317 12.68 16.91 3.99
C PHE A 317 13.82 17.06 2.99
N ILE A 318 14.79 16.16 3.04
CA ILE A 318 15.86 16.08 2.04
C ILE A 318 15.91 14.68 1.43
N GLU A 319 16.47 14.60 0.24
CA GLU A 319 16.57 13.35 -0.51
C GLU A 319 17.55 12.38 0.16
N SER A 320 17.18 11.10 0.23
CA SER A 320 17.99 10.05 0.85
C SER A 320 19.36 9.86 0.20
N SER A 321 19.51 10.28 -1.06
CA SER A 321 20.74 10.21 -1.87
C SER A 321 21.54 11.52 -1.93
N ALA A 322 21.10 12.61 -1.25
CA ALA A 322 21.59 13.97 -1.47
C ALA A 322 23.10 14.20 -1.22
N GLU A 323 23.82 13.23 -0.66
CA GLU A 323 25.26 13.30 -0.38
C GLU A 323 26.08 12.18 -1.05
N ALA A 324 25.61 11.59 -2.16
CA ALA A 324 26.52 10.81 -3.00
C ALA A 324 27.61 11.75 -3.54
N ASP A 325 28.84 11.61 -3.04
CA ASP A 325 29.99 12.34 -3.55
C ASP A 325 30.21 11.92 -5.01
N ILE A 326 29.82 12.79 -5.94
CA ILE A 326 29.87 12.57 -7.39
C ILE A 326 31.28 12.12 -7.84
N ASP A 327 32.31 12.55 -7.12
CA ASP A 327 33.70 12.21 -7.39
C ASP A 327 34.04 10.74 -7.07
N ASN A 328 33.22 10.07 -6.25
CA ASN A 328 33.36 8.65 -5.91
C ASN A 328 32.40 7.73 -6.69
N MET A 329 31.50 8.30 -7.51
CA MET A 329 30.55 7.53 -8.31
C MET A 329 31.22 6.98 -9.59
N ASP A 330 30.95 5.72 -9.93
CA ASP A 330 31.36 5.16 -11.22
C ASP A 330 30.54 5.72 -12.40
N ASP A 331 30.92 5.40 -13.64
CA ASP A 331 30.28 5.97 -14.83
C ASP A 331 28.81 5.52 -14.96
N GLU A 332 28.49 4.31 -14.48
CA GLU A 332 27.14 3.77 -14.41
C GLU A 332 26.27 4.50 -13.39
N GLU A 333 26.75 4.68 -12.16
CA GLU A 333 26.07 5.42 -11.08
C GLU A 333 25.80 6.87 -11.49
N GLN A 334 26.77 7.51 -12.14
CA GLN A 334 26.64 8.87 -12.67
C GLN A 334 25.58 8.95 -13.79
N SER A 335 25.52 7.93 -14.65
CA SER A 335 24.49 7.83 -15.69
C SER A 335 23.09 7.63 -15.09
N LEU A 336 22.97 6.79 -14.06
CA LEU A 336 21.71 6.54 -13.34
C LEU A 336 21.22 7.79 -12.63
N ASP A 337 22.09 8.51 -11.92
CA ASP A 337 21.73 9.75 -11.24
C ASP A 337 21.26 10.83 -12.24
N LEU A 338 21.93 10.93 -13.39
CA LEU A 338 21.51 11.83 -14.46
C LEU A 338 20.14 11.44 -15.07
N LEU A 339 19.90 10.14 -15.26
CA LEU A 339 18.67 9.58 -15.82
C LEU A 339 17.48 9.75 -14.87
N TYR A 340 17.73 9.59 -13.57
CA TYR A 340 16.72 9.62 -12.51
C TYR A 340 16.75 10.89 -11.65
N ARG A 341 17.45 11.95 -12.08
CA ARG A 341 17.56 13.24 -11.34
C ARG A 341 16.24 13.88 -10.92
N ASP A 342 15.16 13.57 -11.64
CA ASP A 342 13.81 14.08 -11.37
C ASP A 342 12.97 13.10 -10.52
N LYS A 343 13.54 11.94 -10.16
CA LYS A 343 12.96 10.88 -9.32
C LYS A 343 13.62 10.87 -7.94
N LYS A 344 13.20 11.81 -7.10
CA LYS A 344 13.70 11.95 -5.73
C LYS A 344 13.08 10.92 -4.79
N ILE A 345 13.88 10.38 -3.90
CA ILE A 345 13.45 9.48 -2.82
C ILE A 345 13.60 10.22 -1.49
N PHE A 346 12.49 10.38 -0.75
CA PHE A 346 12.49 11.11 0.53
C PHE A 346 12.40 10.20 1.76
N GLY A 347 12.06 8.92 1.58
CA GLY A 347 12.04 7.97 2.66
C GLY A 347 11.95 6.53 2.20
N THR A 348 12.07 5.64 3.17
CA THR A 348 11.97 4.18 3.02
C THR A 348 11.01 3.66 4.08
N GLY A 349 10.17 2.69 3.74
CA GLY A 349 9.28 2.07 4.70
C GLY A 349 9.89 0.84 5.39
N LEU A 350 9.42 0.55 6.60
CA LEU A 350 9.81 -0.59 7.45
C LEU A 350 8.55 -1.43 7.69
N GLY A 351 8.44 -2.57 7.02
CA GLY A 351 7.22 -3.41 7.02
C GLY A 351 5.99 -2.82 6.31
N VAL A 352 6.16 -1.65 5.68
CA VAL A 352 5.13 -0.93 4.91
C VAL A 352 5.81 -0.15 3.77
N SER A 353 5.06 0.31 2.76
CA SER A 353 5.60 1.26 1.79
C SER A 353 5.47 2.69 2.29
N VAL A 354 6.08 3.62 1.59
CA VAL A 354 6.05 5.05 1.92
C VAL A 354 5.76 5.84 0.66
N ASP A 355 4.99 6.90 0.80
CA ASP A 355 4.67 7.85 -0.26
C ASP A 355 4.78 9.28 0.29
N TRP A 356 4.92 10.25 -0.62
CA TRP A 356 5.21 11.63 -0.24
C TRP A 356 4.68 12.65 -1.24
N SER A 357 4.38 13.84 -0.72
CA SER A 357 4.10 15.03 -1.52
C SER A 357 5.00 16.14 -1.00
N ILE A 358 6.20 16.23 -1.59
CA ILE A 358 7.26 17.16 -1.17
C ILE A 358 7.70 18.00 -2.36
N ASP A 359 7.78 19.30 -2.17
CA ASP A 359 8.17 20.25 -3.18
C ASP A 359 9.70 20.35 -3.36
N LYS A 360 10.17 21.27 -4.20
CA LYS A 360 11.61 21.44 -4.47
C LYS A 360 12.39 22.02 -3.29
N ASN A 361 11.73 22.67 -2.34
CA ASN A 361 12.33 23.26 -1.15
C ASN A 361 12.41 22.27 0.01
N GLY A 362 11.76 21.11 -0.12
CA GLY A 362 11.64 20.11 0.95
C GLY A 362 10.40 20.30 1.82
N ASP A 363 9.49 21.20 1.43
CA ASP A 363 8.21 21.43 2.11
C ASP A 363 7.17 20.44 1.59
N GLY A 364 6.46 19.79 2.50
CA GLY A 364 5.50 18.74 2.17
C GLY A 364 5.15 17.82 3.34
N SER A 365 4.64 16.64 2.99
CA SER A 365 4.34 15.52 3.89
C SER A 365 4.87 14.20 3.35
N ILE A 366 5.19 13.28 4.27
CA ILE A 366 5.52 11.88 4.01
C ILE A 366 4.61 10.98 4.85
N TRP A 367 4.14 9.88 4.29
CA TRP A 367 3.25 8.95 4.99
C TRP A 367 3.48 7.49 4.60
N SER A 368 3.11 6.58 5.48
CA SER A 368 3.10 5.13 5.20
C SER A 368 1.91 4.72 4.32
N ASP A 369 2.10 3.79 3.40
CA ASP A 369 1.04 3.22 2.57
C ASP A 369 1.18 1.70 2.41
N TYR A 370 0.13 0.94 2.73
CA TYR A 370 0.08 -0.52 2.50
C TYR A 370 -0.33 -0.88 1.07
N PHE A 371 -0.82 0.09 0.30
CA PHE A 371 -1.30 -0.14 -1.06
C PHE A 371 -0.80 0.96 -2.01
N PRO A 372 0.53 1.08 -2.21
CA PRO A 372 1.10 2.12 -3.07
C PRO A 372 0.68 1.95 -4.52
N ILE A 373 0.38 3.06 -5.20
CA ILE A 373 -0.03 3.09 -6.60
C ILE A 373 0.87 4.07 -7.36
N SER A 374 1.51 3.60 -8.41
CA SER A 374 2.29 4.45 -9.31
C SER A 374 1.91 4.15 -10.76
N GLU A 375 1.69 5.21 -11.54
CA GLU A 375 1.51 5.09 -12.99
C GLU A 375 2.88 5.04 -13.66
N VAL A 376 3.18 3.92 -14.33
CA VAL A 376 4.40 3.77 -15.12
C VAL A 376 4.11 4.21 -16.54
N PRO A 377 4.82 5.21 -17.09
CA PRO A 377 4.66 5.61 -18.48
C PRO A 377 4.88 4.40 -19.40
N PRO A 378 4.00 4.15 -20.38
CA PRO A 378 4.23 3.06 -21.32
C PRO A 378 5.49 3.35 -22.14
N MET A 379 6.25 2.32 -22.47
CA MET A 379 7.24 2.43 -23.54
C MET A 379 6.48 2.62 -24.86
N SER A 380 6.57 3.82 -25.44
CA SER A 380 6.09 4.05 -26.80
C SER A 380 7.15 3.55 -27.78
N PHE A 381 6.73 2.68 -28.71
CA PHE A 381 7.51 2.29 -29.87
C PHE A 381 7.13 3.13 -31.10
N ASP A 382 6.40 4.23 -30.89
CA ASP A 382 6.01 5.11 -31.97
C ASP A 382 7.24 5.82 -32.51
N LEU A 383 7.30 5.92 -33.82
CA LEU A 383 8.33 6.71 -34.46
C LEU A 383 8.06 8.19 -34.16
N PRO A 384 9.11 9.01 -33.95
CA PRO A 384 8.95 10.45 -33.91
C PRO A 384 8.27 10.93 -35.20
N SER A 385 7.55 12.05 -35.13
CA SER A 385 6.86 12.60 -36.30
C SER A 385 7.86 12.78 -37.45
N ASN A 386 7.69 11.99 -38.51
CA ASN A 386 8.61 11.94 -39.64
C ASN A 386 7.88 11.63 -40.94
N ASP A 387 8.51 11.95 -42.06
CA ASP A 387 8.02 11.69 -43.41
C ASP A 387 8.80 10.57 -44.12
N LYS A 388 9.72 9.90 -43.41
CA LYS A 388 10.71 8.98 -43.99
C LYS A 388 10.32 7.52 -43.87
N ILE A 389 9.70 7.12 -42.75
CA ILE A 389 9.34 5.73 -42.47
C ILE A 389 8.06 5.64 -41.65
N SER A 390 7.24 4.66 -42.00
CA SER A 390 5.99 4.32 -41.31
C SER A 390 6.17 3.09 -40.42
N VAL A 391 5.34 2.97 -39.38
CA VAL A 391 5.40 1.85 -38.41
C VAL A 391 5.16 0.50 -39.10
N GLU A 392 4.33 0.48 -40.14
CA GLU A 392 4.03 -0.72 -40.93
C GLU A 392 5.28 -1.31 -41.60
N GLN A 393 6.22 -0.45 -42.01
CA GLN A 393 7.50 -0.84 -42.63
C GLN A 393 8.49 -1.43 -41.62
N LEU A 394 8.20 -1.34 -40.32
CA LEU A 394 8.95 -1.99 -39.25
C LEU A 394 8.29 -3.27 -38.75
N SER A 395 7.10 -3.62 -39.27
CA SER A 395 6.41 -4.83 -38.87
C SER A 395 7.19 -6.08 -39.29
N MET A 396 7.14 -7.12 -38.44
CA MET A 396 7.73 -8.44 -38.76
C MET A 396 7.23 -8.98 -40.10
N LYS A 397 5.95 -8.72 -40.43
CA LYS A 397 5.36 -9.11 -41.71
C LYS A 397 6.07 -8.44 -42.88
N TYR A 398 6.23 -7.12 -42.86
CA TYR A 398 6.89 -6.37 -43.93
C TYR A 398 8.35 -6.80 -44.11
N LEU A 399 9.08 -7.02 -43.01
CA LEU A 399 10.48 -7.42 -43.06
C LEU A 399 10.68 -8.91 -43.39
N SER A 400 9.65 -9.74 -43.29
CA SER A 400 9.71 -11.17 -43.62
C SER A 400 9.70 -11.47 -45.12
N ASP A 401 10.05 -12.70 -45.49
CA ASP A 401 9.92 -13.24 -46.86
C ASP A 401 8.47 -13.44 -47.31
N LEU A 402 7.48 -13.30 -46.41
CA LEU A 402 6.05 -13.36 -46.74
C LEU A 402 5.57 -12.10 -47.46
N ASP A 403 6.28 -10.98 -47.27
CA ASP A 403 6.00 -9.74 -47.95
C ASP A 403 6.78 -9.66 -49.27
N LYS A 404 6.05 -9.32 -50.34
CA LYS A 404 6.56 -9.32 -51.73
C LYS A 404 7.43 -8.11 -52.07
N THR A 405 7.59 -7.15 -51.16
CA THR A 405 8.46 -6.01 -51.36
C THR A 405 9.89 -6.49 -51.55
N ASP A 406 10.60 -5.88 -52.48
CA ASP A 406 11.97 -6.28 -52.79
C ASP A 406 12.94 -5.90 -51.66
N LYS A 407 14.07 -6.62 -51.59
CA LYS A 407 15.10 -6.42 -50.57
C LYS A 407 15.66 -4.98 -50.58
N SER A 408 15.81 -4.35 -51.75
CA SER A 408 16.39 -3.01 -51.85
C SER A 408 15.48 -1.98 -51.18
N THR A 409 14.17 -2.09 -51.40
CA THR A 409 13.18 -1.22 -50.79
C THR A 409 13.11 -1.42 -49.27
N LYS A 410 13.20 -2.67 -48.78
CA LYS A 410 13.26 -2.95 -47.33
C LYS A 410 14.52 -2.37 -46.68
N LEU A 411 15.69 -2.52 -47.32
CA LEU A 411 16.94 -1.92 -46.84
C LEU A 411 16.88 -0.39 -46.82
N GLY A 412 16.23 0.24 -47.81
CA GLY A 412 16.03 1.70 -47.83
C GLY A 412 15.18 2.20 -46.65
N ALA A 413 14.14 1.44 -46.27
CA ALA A 413 13.35 1.75 -45.07
C ALA A 413 14.19 1.63 -43.79
N LEU A 414 14.97 0.55 -43.64
CA LEU A 414 15.88 0.38 -42.49
C LEU A 414 16.95 1.48 -42.43
N GLN A 415 17.48 1.92 -43.57
CA GLN A 415 18.41 3.05 -43.62
C GLN A 415 17.74 4.35 -43.16
N SER A 416 16.48 4.56 -43.53
CA SER A 416 15.71 5.72 -43.09
C SER A 416 15.49 5.75 -41.57
N LEU A 417 15.32 4.58 -40.95
CA LEU A 417 15.27 4.44 -39.49
C LEU A 417 16.61 4.86 -38.85
N VAL A 418 17.74 4.39 -39.38
CA VAL A 418 19.08 4.76 -38.90
C VAL A 418 19.30 6.27 -39.00
N ASP A 419 18.86 6.89 -40.10
CA ASP A 419 19.01 8.33 -40.29
C ASP A 419 18.11 9.16 -39.34
N LEU A 420 16.93 8.64 -38.99
CA LEU A 420 16.10 9.24 -37.95
C LEU A 420 16.77 9.17 -36.58
N TYR A 421 17.33 8.02 -36.24
CA TYR A 421 18.06 7.86 -34.98
C TYR A 421 19.28 8.79 -34.89
N LYS A 422 20.05 8.94 -35.98
CA LYS A 422 21.14 9.91 -36.07
C LYS A 422 20.67 11.35 -35.84
N THR A 423 19.54 11.73 -36.43
CA THR A 423 18.97 13.07 -36.27
C THR A 423 18.60 13.32 -34.81
N TRP A 424 17.95 12.35 -34.17
CA TRP A 424 17.58 12.41 -32.76
C TRP A 424 18.79 12.57 -31.83
N VAL A 425 19.90 11.87 -32.11
CA VAL A 425 21.15 12.01 -31.34
C VAL A 425 21.72 13.42 -31.47
N VAL A 426 21.75 13.99 -32.68
CA VAL A 426 22.22 15.37 -32.89
C VAL A 426 21.33 16.38 -32.14
N GLU A 427 20.02 16.14 -32.08
CA GLU A 427 19.10 16.97 -31.28
C GLU A 427 19.40 16.86 -29.78
N LEU A 428 19.67 15.66 -29.26
CA LEU A 428 20.07 15.46 -27.85
C LEU A 428 21.40 16.15 -27.52
N GLU A 429 22.39 16.08 -28.41
CA GLU A 429 23.67 16.79 -28.27
C GLU A 429 23.45 18.32 -28.26
N GLY A 430 22.54 18.81 -29.10
CA GLY A 430 22.09 20.19 -29.11
C GLY A 430 21.48 20.63 -27.77
N ILE A 431 20.57 19.83 -27.20
CA ILE A 431 19.96 20.10 -25.89
C ILE A 431 21.02 20.12 -24.79
N THR A 432 21.96 19.17 -24.82
CA THR A 432 23.09 19.09 -23.88
C THR A 432 23.92 20.38 -23.86
N SER A 433 24.07 21.04 -25.01
CA SER A 433 24.79 22.31 -25.10
C SER A 433 24.07 23.51 -24.46
N THR A 434 22.77 23.38 -24.18
CA THR A 434 21.91 24.42 -23.56
C THR A 434 21.62 24.17 -22.08
N LEU A 435 21.97 23.00 -21.55
CA LEU A 435 21.91 22.71 -20.12
C LEU A 435 23.09 23.39 -19.42
N ASP A 436 22.81 24.26 -18.45
CA ASP A 436 23.83 25.01 -17.71
C ASP A 436 24.79 24.05 -17.00
N ARG A 437 26.08 24.15 -17.36
CA ARG A 437 27.18 23.36 -16.75
C ARG A 437 27.26 23.49 -15.23
N ASP A 438 26.77 24.60 -14.68
CA ASP A 438 26.79 24.87 -13.24
C ASP A 438 25.69 24.15 -12.45
N THR A 439 24.71 23.52 -13.14
CA THR A 439 23.57 22.86 -12.50
C THR A 439 23.62 21.33 -12.52
N ASN A 440 24.52 20.72 -13.30
CA ASN A 440 24.65 19.26 -13.36
C ASN A 440 26.09 18.80 -13.70
N PRO A 441 26.91 18.45 -12.70
CA PRO A 441 28.32 18.08 -12.88
C PRO A 441 28.55 16.74 -13.61
N LEU A 442 27.50 15.96 -13.87
CA LEU A 442 27.56 14.62 -14.51
C LEU A 442 27.59 14.66 -16.05
N LEU A 443 27.25 15.81 -16.64
CA LEU A 443 27.17 16.01 -18.10
C LEU A 443 28.48 15.72 -18.91
N PRO A 444 29.70 15.99 -18.41
CA PRO A 444 30.91 15.84 -19.22
C PRO A 444 31.36 14.40 -19.49
N LYS A 445 30.94 13.43 -18.67
CA LYS A 445 31.47 12.06 -18.69
C LYS A 445 30.65 11.08 -19.53
N THR A 446 29.35 11.32 -19.69
CA THR A 446 28.42 10.40 -20.37
C THR A 446 28.28 10.63 -21.88
N SER A 447 28.60 11.83 -22.39
CA SER A 447 28.49 12.15 -23.82
C SER A 447 29.35 11.31 -24.79
N PRO A 448 30.57 10.83 -24.45
CA PRO A 448 31.39 10.04 -25.36
C PRO A 448 30.80 8.67 -25.71
N ASN A 449 30.16 8.00 -24.74
CA ASN A 449 29.66 6.62 -24.88
C ASN A 449 28.53 6.49 -25.91
N ALA A 450 27.64 7.48 -26.01
CA ALA A 450 26.53 7.44 -26.97
C ALA A 450 27.00 7.53 -28.44
N SER A 451 28.04 8.33 -28.70
CA SER A 451 28.66 8.44 -30.03
C SER A 451 29.38 7.16 -30.46
N GLU A 452 29.95 6.42 -29.51
CA GLU A 452 30.70 5.19 -29.77
C GLU A 452 29.77 4.03 -30.18
N LEU A 453 28.64 3.85 -29.47
CA LEU A 453 27.60 2.86 -29.78
C LEU A 453 26.98 3.03 -31.19
N ILE A 454 26.87 4.27 -31.67
CA ILE A 454 26.35 4.57 -33.02
C ILE A 454 27.36 4.16 -34.09
N ASN A 455 28.65 4.40 -33.85
CA ASN A 455 29.70 3.98 -34.78
C ASN A 455 29.78 2.45 -34.90
N GLU A 456 29.60 1.73 -33.79
CA GLU A 456 29.50 0.26 -33.83
C GLU A 456 28.27 -0.23 -34.61
N CYS A 457 27.10 0.41 -34.44
CA CYS A 457 25.89 0.09 -35.21
C CYS A 457 26.05 0.36 -36.72
N ILE A 458 26.78 1.41 -37.11
CA ILE A 458 27.06 1.74 -38.52
C ILE A 458 28.04 0.74 -39.14
N LEU A 459 29.06 0.31 -38.40
CA LEU A 459 30.07 -0.64 -38.86
C LEU A 459 29.53 -2.07 -39.02
N GLY A 460 28.43 -2.42 -38.34
CA GLY A 460 27.77 -3.73 -38.43
C GLY A 460 26.90 -3.94 -39.68
N LEU A 461 26.64 -2.91 -40.48
CA LEU A 461 25.86 -3.02 -41.72
C LEU A 461 26.79 -3.34 -42.91
N PRO A 462 26.64 -4.48 -43.60
CA PRO A 462 27.44 -4.77 -44.79
C PRO A 462 27.13 -3.77 -45.90
N HIS A 463 28.18 -3.14 -46.44
CA HIS A 463 28.14 -2.18 -47.55
C HIS A 463 27.49 -2.71 -48.83
#